data_AF-A0A9W6YEA9-F1
#
_entry.id   AF-A0A9W6YEA9-F1
#
_cell.length_a   1.000
_cell.length_b   1.000
_cell.length_c   1.000
_cell.angle_alpha   90.00
_cell.angle_beta   90.00
_cell.angle_gamma   90.00
#
_symmetry.space_group_name_H-M   'P 1'
#
loop_
_entity.id
_entity.type
_entity.pdbx_description
1 polymer ?
#
loop_
_entity_poly.entity_id
_entity_poly.type
_entity_poly.pdbx_seq_one_letter_code
_entity_poly.pdbx_strand_id
1 'polypeptide(L)' 'MRSAFFLEFAAIVVAAATVSSAATSTGSSTGFAAGTTGGGSATPVYPTTVDELSSYLSDDDSDGTA' A
#
# COMPACT_ATOMS: atom_id res chain seq x y z
N MET A 1 0.38 -27.99 -27.57
CA MET A 1 1.44 -27.49 -26.65
C MET A 1 1.48 -25.97 -26.50
N ARG A 2 1.18 -25.13 -27.52
CA ARG A 2 1.27 -23.65 -27.41
C ARG A 2 0.13 -22.98 -26.61
N SER A 3 -1.05 -23.61 -26.50
CA SER A 3 -2.23 -23.04 -25.82
C SER A 3 -2.23 -23.22 -24.29
N ALA A 4 -1.74 -24.36 -23.79
CA ALA A 4 -1.61 -24.59 -22.35
C ALA A 4 -0.60 -23.62 -21.72
N PHE A 5 0.49 -23.33 -22.42
CA PHE A 5 1.52 -22.38 -22.00
C PHE A 5 0.98 -20.94 -21.90
N PHE A 6 0.06 -20.58 -22.79
CA PHE A 6 -0.60 -19.26 -22.77
C PHE A 6 -1.59 -19.13 -21.60
N LEU A 7 -2.31 -20.21 -21.26
CA LEU A 7 -3.21 -20.24 -20.10
C LEU A 7 -2.42 -20.14 -18.78
N GLU A 8 -1.32 -20.88 -18.67
CA GLU A 8 -0.47 -20.90 -17.48
C GLU A 8 0.21 -19.54 -17.27
N PHE A 9 0.69 -18.93 -18.35
CA PHE A 9 1.21 -17.57 -18.33
C PHE A 9 0.15 -16.54 -17.91
N ALA A 10 -1.07 -16.63 -18.49
CA ALA A 10 -2.17 -15.75 -18.12
C ALA A 10 -2.57 -15.91 -16.64
N ALA A 11 -2.58 -17.13 -16.12
CA ALA A 11 -2.87 -17.39 -14.71
C ALA A 11 -1.83 -16.76 -13.76
N ILE A 12 -0.54 -16.83 -14.11
CA ILE A 12 0.54 -16.20 -13.33
C ILE A 12 0.41 -14.67 -13.35
N VAL A 13 0.08 -14.07 -14.49
CA VAL A 13 -0.09 -12.61 -14.62
C VAL A 13 -1.28 -12.11 -13.78
N VAL A 14 -2.40 -12.83 -13.79
CA VAL A 14 -3.57 -12.47 -12.97
C VAL A 14 -3.26 -12.58 -11.47
N ALA A 15 -2.55 -13.63 -11.04
CA ALA A 15 -2.17 -13.81 -9.64
C ALA A 15 -1.17 -12.75 -9.14
N ALA A 16 -0.26 -12.26 -10.00
CA ALA A 16 0.67 -11.19 -9.64
C ALA A 16 -0.04 -9.83 -9.52
N ALA A 17 -1.08 -9.59 -10.33
CA ALA A 17 -1.84 -8.34 -10.30
C ALA A 17 -2.71 -8.16 -9.04
N THR A 18 -2.98 -9.22 -8.28
CA THR A 18 -3.75 -9.16 -7.03
C THR A 18 -2.89 -8.95 -5.79
N VAL A 19 -1.56 -8.89 -5.92
CA VAL A 19 -0.66 -8.58 -4.81
C VAL A 19 -0.71 -7.09 -4.53
N SER A 20 -1.70 -6.66 -3.75
CA SER A 20 -1.73 -5.33 -3.15
C SER A 20 -0.87 -5.36 -1.88
N SER A 21 0.33 -4.79 -1.96
CA SER A 21 1.18 -4.59 -0.79
C SER A 21 0.67 -3.39 0.01
N ALA A 22 0.07 -3.64 1.18
CA ALA A 22 -0.19 -2.58 2.14
C ALA A 22 1.16 -1.93 2.52
N ALA A 23 1.28 -0.61 2.34
CA ALA A 23 2.47 0.15 2.72
C ALA A 23 2.53 0.27 4.24
N THR A 24 3.05 -0.76 4.91
CA THR A 24 3.30 -0.73 6.36
C THR A 24 4.69 -0.20 6.64
N SER A 25 4.82 0.72 7.59
CA SER A 25 6.12 1.21 8.06
C SER A 25 6.95 0.07 8.63
N THR A 26 7.99 -0.37 7.91
CA THR A 26 8.92 -1.41 8.36
C THR A 26 10.24 -0.78 8.81
N GLY A 27 10.57 -0.90 10.10
CA GLY A 27 11.79 -0.34 10.68
C GLY A 27 11.66 1.14 11.08
N SER A 28 12.78 1.78 11.42
CA SER A 28 12.81 3.19 11.82
C SER A 28 13.74 4.01 10.93
N SER A 29 13.33 5.25 10.65
CA SER A 29 14.14 6.22 9.90
C SER A 29 15.42 6.57 10.67
N THR A 30 16.52 6.79 9.94
CA THR A 30 17.85 7.15 10.48
C THR A 30 18.31 8.52 9.97
N GLY A 31 19.35 9.10 10.60
CA GLY A 31 19.91 10.39 10.20
C GLY A 31 18.97 11.57 10.51
N PHE A 32 18.86 12.54 9.60
CA PHE A 32 18.07 13.76 9.82
C PHE A 32 16.57 13.51 10.00
N ALA A 33 16.05 12.42 9.44
CA ALA A 33 14.64 12.04 9.57
C ALA A 33 14.41 11.04 10.71
N ALA A 34 15.40 10.81 11.59
CA ALA A 34 15.22 9.91 12.72
C ALA A 34 14.08 10.41 13.62
N GLY A 35 13.17 9.51 13.99
CA GLY A 35 12.02 9.81 14.85
C GLY A 35 10.72 10.15 14.13
N THR A 36 10.68 10.19 12.80
CA THR A 36 9.41 10.37 12.06
C THR A 36 8.52 9.14 12.19
N THR A 37 7.24 9.32 12.49
CA THR A 37 6.24 8.26 12.67
C THR A 37 5.30 8.08 11.46
N GLY A 38 5.23 9.06 10.57
CA GLY A 38 4.23 9.06 9.48
C GLY A 38 2.81 9.03 10.06
N GLY A 39 1.97 8.13 9.56
CA GLY A 39 0.62 7.88 10.11
C GLY A 39 0.60 7.18 11.48
N GLY A 40 1.75 6.87 12.09
CA GLY A 40 1.83 6.37 13.47
C GLY A 40 0.96 5.13 13.72
N SER A 41 0.00 5.28 14.63
CA SER A 41 -0.96 4.24 15.03
C SER A 41 -2.33 4.37 14.34
N ALA A 42 -2.46 5.24 13.34
CA ALA A 42 -3.69 5.45 12.59
C ALA A 42 -4.20 4.14 12.00
N THR A 43 -5.52 3.97 11.97
CA THR A 43 -6.12 2.75 11.43
C THR A 43 -5.86 2.63 9.92
N PRO A 44 -5.39 1.46 9.43
CA PRO A 44 -5.13 1.28 8.00
C PRO A 44 -6.40 1.47 7.15
N VAL A 45 -6.29 2.31 6.12
CA VAL A 45 -7.33 2.51 5.09
C VAL A 45 -6.93 1.84 3.78
N TYR A 46 -7.92 1.33 3.04
CA TYR A 46 -7.73 0.62 1.78
C TYR A 46 -8.58 1.25 0.66
N PRO A 47 -8.12 2.36 0.05
CA PRO A 47 -8.87 3.04 -0.99
C PRO A 47 -9.04 2.15 -2.22
N THR A 48 -10.22 2.23 -2.85
CA THR A 48 -10.56 1.47 -4.06
C THR A 48 -10.58 2.33 -5.32
N THR A 49 -10.53 3.65 -5.15
CA THR A 49 -10.50 4.65 -6.24
C THR A 49 -9.37 5.66 -6.05
N VAL A 50 -8.99 6.33 -7.13
CA VAL A 50 -7.97 7.39 -7.11
C VAL A 50 -8.45 8.63 -6.34
N ASP A 51 -9.76 8.90 -6.37
CA ASP A 51 -10.35 10.03 -5.64
C ASP A 51 -10.30 9.80 -4.12
N GLU A 52 -10.65 8.58 -3.67
CA GLU A 52 -10.50 8.18 -2.26
C GLU A 52 -9.04 8.29 -1.79
N LEU A 53 -8.09 7.77 -2.59
CA LEU A 53 -6.66 7.88 -2.30
C LEU A 53 -6.20 9.34 -2.15
N SER A 54 -6.59 10.20 -3.10
CA SER A 54 -6.20 11.61 -3.10
C SER A 54 -6.79 12.36 -1.92
N SER A 55 -8.01 12.01 -1.51
CA SER A 55 -8.65 12.52 -0.31
C SER A 55 -7.84 12.14 0.93
N TYR A 56 -7.52 10.86 1.14
CA TYR A 56 -6.75 10.40 2.31
C TYR A 56 -5.34 10.98 2.39
N LEU A 57 -4.68 11.25 1.26
CA LEU A 57 -3.33 11.85 1.23
C LEU A 57 -3.32 13.36 1.52
N SER A 58 -4.45 14.05 1.28
CA SER A 58 -4.56 15.50 1.47
C SER A 58 -5.32 15.87 2.74
N ASP A 59 -5.82 14.87 3.47
CA ASP A 59 -6.54 15.06 4.71
C ASP A 59 -5.55 15.44 5.82
N ASP A 60 -5.99 16.33 6.71
CA ASP A 60 -5.18 16.82 7.83
C ASP A 60 -5.44 16.02 9.11
N ASP A 61 -6.17 14.89 9.00
CA ASP A 61 -6.47 13.94 10.06
C ASP A 61 -5.17 13.26 10.55
N SER A 62 -4.48 13.98 11.42
CA SER A 62 -3.50 13.46 12.36
C SER A 62 -4.31 12.95 13.55
N ASP A 63 -4.76 11.69 13.57
CA ASP A 63 -5.46 11.11 14.72
C ASP A 63 -4.51 10.91 15.90
N GLY A 64 -4.12 12.04 16.51
CA GLY A 64 -3.20 12.17 17.63
C GLY A 64 -3.75 11.60 18.93
N THR A 65 -3.83 10.28 19.02
CA THR A 65 -3.70 9.60 20.31
C THR A 65 -2.23 9.32 20.57
N ALA A 66 -1.70 10.12 21.51
CA ALA A 66 -0.33 10.27 22.00
C ALA A 66 0.54 9.00 22.08
#